data_AF-A0A392NYM8-F1
#
_entry.id   AF-A0A392NYM8-F1
#
_cell.length_a   1.000
_cell.length_b   1.000
_cell.length_c   1.000
_cell.angle_alpha   90.00
_cell.angle_beta   90.00
_cell.angle_gamma   90.00
#
_symmetry.space_group_name_H-M   'P 1'
#
loop_
_entity.id
_entity.type
_entity.pdbx_description
1 polymer ?
#
loop_
_entity_poly.entity_id
_entity_poly.type
_entity_poly.pdbx_seq_one_letter_code
_entity_poly.pdbx_strand_id
1 'polypeptide(L)' 'MKFPAASFTGLPVLSESGFDLLNKLLAYDPEKRISAEAALQHDWFREGPLPRSDFNPIFSSW' A
#
# COMPACT_ATOMS: atom_id res chain seq x y z
N MET A 1 -14.24 6.47 5.51
CA MET A 1 -14.72 5.30 4.74
C MET A 1 -13.89 4.11 5.19
N LYS A 2 -14.49 2.97 5.55
CA LYS A 2 -13.76 1.80 6.06
C LYS A 2 -14.02 0.64 5.10
N PHE A 3 -13.04 0.35 4.26
CA PHE A 3 -13.06 -0.79 3.36
C PHE A 3 -12.87 -2.10 4.16
N PRO A 4 -13.50 -3.21 3.78
CA PRO A 4 -13.35 -4.49 4.49
C PRO A 4 -11.94 -5.06 4.30
N ALA A 5 -11.34 -5.57 5.38
CA ALA A 5 -10.04 -6.25 5.38
C ALA A 5 -10.12 -7.69 4.84
N ALA A 6 -11.05 -8.00 3.94
CA ALA A 6 -11.26 -9.34 3.42
C ALA A 6 -11.03 -9.36 1.91
N SER A 7 -10.18 -10.29 1.45
CA SER A 7 -9.97 -10.58 0.04
C SER A 7 -11.11 -11.45 -0.45
N PHE A 8 -11.86 -10.97 -1.44
CA PHE A 8 -12.95 -11.73 -2.07
C PHE A 8 -12.45 -12.53 -3.29
N THR A 9 -11.15 -12.48 -3.60
CA THR A 9 -10.57 -12.96 -4.87
C THR A 9 -9.48 -14.02 -4.69
N GLY A 10 -9.21 -14.50 -3.47
CA GLY A 10 -8.13 -15.46 -3.20
C GLY A 10 -6.72 -14.85 -3.26
N LEU A 11 -6.62 -13.53 -3.40
CA LEU A 11 -5.36 -12.77 -3.30
C LEU A 11 -5.01 -12.49 -1.83
N PRO A 12 -3.73 -12.28 -1.49
CA PRO A 12 -3.34 -11.94 -0.12
C PRO A 12 -4.13 -10.73 0.39
N VAL A 13 -4.69 -10.90 1.59
CA VAL A 13 -5.33 -9.82 2.34
C VAL A 13 -4.25 -8.82 2.71
N LEU A 14 -4.50 -7.53 2.43
CA LEU A 14 -3.62 -6.44 2.86
C LEU A 14 -3.40 -6.51 4.38
N SER A 15 -2.16 -6.31 4.82
CA SER A 15 -1.86 -6.15 6.24
C SER A 15 -2.53 -4.89 6.81
N GLU A 16 -2.67 -4.83 8.13
CA GLU A 16 -3.27 -3.66 8.79
C GLU A 16 -2.52 -2.37 8.48
N SER A 17 -1.18 -2.40 8.41
CA SER A 17 -0.39 -1.22 8.04
C SER A 17 -0.54 -0.85 6.55
N GLY A 18 -0.69 -1.84 5.66
CA GLY A 18 -0.94 -1.59 4.24
C GLY A 18 -2.31 -0.98 4.01
N PHE A 19 -3.30 -1.44 4.75
CA PHE A 19 -4.62 -0.84 4.78
C PHE A 19 -4.59 0.59 5.31
N ASP A 20 -3.87 0.86 6.41
CA ASP A 20 -3.74 2.21 6.97
C ASP A 20 -3.04 3.18 5.99
N LEU A 21 -1.95 2.74 5.35
CA LEU A 21 -1.26 3.53 4.34
C LEU A 21 -2.19 3.90 3.17
N LEU A 22 -2.96 2.94 2.65
CA LEU A 22 -3.90 3.18 1.56
C LEU A 22 -5.00 4.16 1.96
N ASN A 23 -5.57 4.04 3.17
CA ASN A 23 -6.58 5.01 3.63
C ASN A 23 -6.02 6.43 3.70
N LYS A 24 -4.76 6.60 4.11
CA LYS A 24 -4.08 7.88 4.19
C LYS A 24 -3.72 8.46 2.80
N LEU A 25 -3.31 7.61 1.86
CA LEU A 25 -3.03 7.99 0.47
C LEU A 25 -4.31 8.37 -0.30
N LEU A 26 -5.39 7.63 -0.07
CA LEU A 26 -6.68 7.81 -0.73
C LEU A 26 -7.62 8.73 0.06
N ALA A 27 -7.08 9.55 0.98
CA ALA A 27 -7.85 10.56 1.68
C ALA A 27 -8.48 11.54 0.66
N TYR A 28 -9.81 11.66 0.75
CA TYR A 28 -10.60 12.52 -0.13
C TYR A 28 -10.19 13.99 0.00
N ASP A 29 -10.08 14.45 1.24
CA ASP A 29 -9.62 15.79 1.56
C ASP A 29 -8.10 15.87 1.33
N PRO A 30 -7.61 16.72 0.40
CA PRO A 30 -6.19 16.83 0.10
C PRO A 30 -5.37 17.31 1.30
N GLU A 31 -5.94 18.10 2.21
CA GLU A 31 -5.25 18.56 3.41
C GLU A 31 -5.06 17.42 4.43
N LYS A 32 -5.91 16.39 4.38
CA LYS A 32 -5.81 15.19 5.22
C LYS A 32 -5.00 14.06 4.56
N ARG A 33 -4.59 14.23 3.31
CA ARG A 33 -3.80 13.23 2.58
C ARG A 33 -2.37 13.22 3.09
N ILE A 34 -1.82 12.03 3.28
CA ILE A 34 -0.43 11.89 3.68
C ILE A 34 0.51 12.47 2.62
N SER A 35 1.57 13.16 3.06
CA SER A 35 2.62 13.65 2.16
C SER A 35 3.48 12.49 1.64
N ALA A 36 4.20 12.71 0.54
CA ALA A 36 5.08 11.69 -0.02
C ALA A 36 6.19 11.29 0.98
N GLU A 37 6.77 12.27 1.66
CA GLU A 37 7.81 12.08 2.67
C GLU A 37 7.29 11.29 3.86
N ALA A 38 6.09 11.61 4.35
CA ALA A 38 5.45 10.88 5.45
C ALA A 38 5.07 9.46 5.04
N ALA A 39 4.61 9.25 3.80
CA ALA A 39 4.29 7.92 3.28
C ALA A 39 5.52 7.01 3.21
N LEU A 40 6.67 7.53 2.77
CA LEU A 40 7.93 6.78 2.72
C LEU A 40 8.42 6.31 4.10
N GLN A 41 8.02 6.99 5.18
CA GLN A 41 8.35 6.62 6.55
C GLN A 41 7.30 5.68 7.19
N HIS A 42 6.27 5.26 6.46
CA HIS A 42 5.18 4.45 6.99
C HIS A 42 5.62 3.01 7.32
N ASP A 43 5.06 2.44 8.39
CA ASP A 43 5.40 1.10 8.88
C ASP A 43 5.17 -0.01 7.85
N TRP A 44 4.28 0.20 6.89
CA TRP A 44 4.06 -0.73 5.79
C TRP A 44 5.33 -1.00 4.97
N PHE A 45 6.20 0.00 4.78
CA PHE A 45 7.49 -0.19 4.10
C PHE A 45 8.52 -0.94 4.97
N ARG A 46 8.22 -1.13 6.25
CA ARG A 46 9.05 -1.82 7.24
C ARG A 46 8.50 -3.21 7.56
N GLU A 47 7.24 -3.49 7.20
CA GLU A 47 6.66 -4.82 7.28
C GLU A 47 7.35 -5.75 6.28
N GLY A 48 7.86 -6.87 6.81
CA GLY A 48 8.48 -7.91 6.00
C GLY A 48 7.44 -8.78 5.28
N PRO A 49 7.82 -9.46 4.17
CA PRO A 49 9.13 -9.44 3.55
C PRO A 49 9.36 -8.16 2.74
N LEU A 50 10.57 -7.61 2.82
CA LEU A 50 10.96 -6.45 2.01
C LEU A 50 10.62 -6.73 0.54
N PRO A 51 10.13 -5.72 -0.20
CA PRO A 51 9.89 -5.87 -1.63
C PRO A 51 11.17 -6.39 -2.27
N ARG A 52 11.05 -7.60 -2.81
CA ARG A 52 12.16 -8.35 -3.37
C ARG A 52 12.70 -7.53 -4.55
N SER A 53 14.02 -7.30 -4.58
CA SER A 53 14.69 -6.40 -5.54
C SER A 53 14.64 -6.89 -6.99
N ASP A 54 14.05 -8.06 -7.23
CA ASP A 54 13.76 -8.67 -8.52
C ASP A 54 12.43 -8.18 -9.10
N PHE A 55 12.09 -6.89 -8.90
CA PHE A 55 11.01 -6.27 -9.67
C PHE A 55 11.35 -6.40 -11.16
N ASN A 56 10.78 -7.42 -11.80
CA ASN A 56 10.90 -7.68 -13.21
C ASN A 56 9.65 -7.12 -13.88
N PRO A 57 9.65 -5.86 -14.32
CA PRO A 57 8.53 -5.29 -15.04
C PRO A 57 8.26 -6.11 -16.30
N ILE A 58 7.14 -6.84 -16.34
CA ILE A 58 6.65 -7.57 -17.53
C ILE A 58 6.38 -6.59 -18.71
N PHE A 59 6.45 -5.27 -18.48
CA PHE A 59 6.29 -4.24 -19.49
C PHE A 59 7.45 -4.15 -20.49
N SER A 60 8.61 -4.78 -20.25
CA SER A 60 9.77 -4.73 -21.16
C SER A 60 9.62 -5.61 -22.42
N SER A 61 8.49 -6.29 -22.61
CA SER A 61 8.21 -7.14 -23.76
C SER A 61 6.98 -6.71 -24.59
N TRP A 62 6.59 -5.43 -24.58
CA TRP A 62 5.59 -4.85 -25.49
C TRP A 62 6.18 -3.76 -26.38
#